data_AF-A0A843GLT8-F1
#
_entry.id   AF-A0A843GLT8-F1
#
_cell.length_a   1.000
_cell.length_b   1.000
_cell.length_c   1.000
_cell.angle_alpha   90.00
_cell.angle_beta   90.00
_cell.angle_gamma   90.00
#
_symmetry.space_group_name_H-M   'P 1'
#
loop_
_entity.id
_entity.type
_entity.pdbx_description
1 polymer ?
#
loop_
_entity_poly.entity_id
_entity_poly.type
_entity_poly.pdbx_seq_one_letter_code
_entity_poly.pdbx_strand_id
1 'polypeptide(L)'
;MEHYLGVKVQKGLFKSPLRKDNTPTCGFYRNKSGRLIMKDFSGAFIGDCFAVVQQKFQVSYYKALQIVANDFGIIQRPNLTVNKPKLEYTGSVLEKTEQARIQVEIRD
;
A
#
# COMPACT_ATOMS: atom_id res chain seq x y z
N MET A 1 0.90 -0.70 3.15
CA MET A 1 -0.06 -1.25 2.17
C MET A 1 0.08 -2.76 2.06
N GLU A 2 1.26 -3.24 1.69
CA GLU A 2 1.57 -4.67 1.50
C GLU A 2 1.18 -5.53 2.71
N HIS A 3 1.49 -5.04 3.93
CA HIS A 3 1.09 -5.64 5.21
C HIS A 3 -0.35 -6.16 5.25
N TYR A 4 -1.29 -5.30 4.84
CA TYR A 4 -2.72 -5.54 4.98
C TYR A 4 -3.35 -6.14 3.72
N LEU A 5 -2.83 -5.78 2.55
CA LEU A 5 -3.40 -6.17 1.26
C LEU A 5 -2.89 -7.54 0.80
N GLY A 6 -1.66 -7.92 1.18
CA GLY A 6 -1.03 -9.15 0.66
C GLY A 6 -0.64 -9.05 -0.81
N VAL A 7 -0.57 -7.84 -1.36
CA VAL A 7 -0.18 -7.56 -2.75
C VAL A 7 1.03 -6.65 -2.74
N LYS A 8 2.05 -6.98 -3.54
CA LYS A 8 3.26 -6.18 -3.66
C LYS A 8 2.93 -4.82 -4.28
N VAL A 9 3.49 -3.75 -3.73
CA VAL A 9 3.37 -2.40 -4.30
C VAL A 9 4.28 -2.31 -5.51
N GLN A 10 3.68 -2.38 -6.69
CA GLN A 10 4.37 -2.29 -7.97
C GLN A 10 3.56 -1.48 -8.99
N LYS A 11 4.22 -1.06 -10.07
CA LYS A 11 3.53 -0.47 -11.22
C LYS A 11 2.66 -1.52 -11.91
N GLY A 12 1.51 -1.10 -12.41
CA GLY A 12 0.54 -1.97 -13.09
C GLY A 12 -0.75 -2.14 -12.31
N LEU A 13 -1.69 -2.84 -12.94
CA LEU A 13 -2.97 -3.18 -12.34
C LEU A 13 -2.92 -4.55 -11.66
N PHE A 14 -3.64 -4.69 -10.56
CA PHE A 14 -3.81 -5.93 -9.81
C PHE A 14 -5.28 -6.14 -9.46
N LYS A 15 -5.64 -7.38 -9.14
CA LYS A 15 -7.01 -7.72 -8.71
C LYS A 15 -7.26 -7.14 -7.32
N SER A 16 -8.45 -6.58 -7.13
CA SER A 16 -8.79 -5.97 -5.84
C SER A 16 -8.71 -6.99 -4.69
N PRO A 17 -7.92 -6.72 -3.63
CA PRO A 17 -7.90 -7.54 -2.42
C PRO A 17 -9.04 -7.20 -1.44
N LEU A 18 -9.83 -6.16 -1.73
CA LEU A 18 -10.93 -5.70 -0.86
C LEU A 18 -12.32 -6.17 -1.33
N ARG A 19 -12.43 -6.69 -2.56
CA ARG A 19 -13.67 -7.25 -3.12
C ARG A 19 -13.35 -8.45 -4.01
N LYS A 20 -14.37 -9.25 -4.34
CA LYS A 20 -14.22 -10.29 -5.37
C LYS A 20 -14.03 -9.63 -6.73
N ASP A 21 -12.87 -9.83 -7.32
CA ASP A 21 -12.47 -9.17 -8.57
C ASP A 21 -11.90 -10.20 -9.54
N ASN A 22 -12.50 -10.28 -10.72
CA ASN A 22 -12.12 -11.26 -11.75
C ASN A 22 -11.08 -10.69 -12.71
N THR A 23 -11.06 -9.37 -12.88
CA THR A 23 -10.16 -8.62 -13.76
C THR A 23 -9.27 -7.68 -12.92
N PRO A 24 -8.04 -7.36 -13.34
CA PRO A 24 -7.19 -6.45 -12.59
C PRO A 24 -7.68 -4.99 -12.77
N THR A 25 -8.32 -4.42 -11.75
CA THR A 25 -8.83 -3.03 -11.79
C THR A 25 -8.26 -2.13 -10.70
N CYS A 26 -7.39 -2.61 -9.82
CA CYS A 26 -6.76 -1.80 -8.79
C CYS A 26 -5.33 -1.41 -9.20
N GLY A 27 -4.92 -0.19 -8.86
CA GLY A 27 -3.56 0.29 -9.07
C GLY A 27 -3.04 1.09 -7.89
N PHE A 28 -1.72 1.16 -7.75
CA PHE A 28 -1.06 2.05 -6.80
C PHE A 28 -0.49 3.26 -7.52
N TYR A 29 -0.63 4.44 -6.91
CA TYR A 29 0.04 5.65 -7.37
C TYR A 29 0.46 6.52 -6.18
N ARG A 30 1.41 7.43 -6.41
CA ARG A 30 1.77 8.46 -5.44
C ARG A 30 1.08 9.76 -5.83
N ASN A 31 0.41 10.39 -4.87
CA ASN A 31 -0.21 11.70 -5.11
C ASN A 31 0.85 12.83 -5.10
N LYS A 32 0.42 14.08 -5.33
CA LYS A 32 1.30 15.25 -5.32
C LYS A 32 2.03 15.48 -3.98
N SER A 33 1.49 15.00 -2.86
CA SER A 33 2.14 15.05 -1.54
C SER A 33 3.02 13.84 -1.23
N GLY A 34 3.25 12.95 -2.20
CA GLY A 34 4.11 11.78 -2.05
C GLY A 34 3.46 10.59 -1.33
N ARG A 35 2.19 10.70 -0.93
CA ARG A 35 1.45 9.62 -0.25
C ARG A 35 1.09 8.52 -1.24
N LEU A 36 1.29 7.27 -0.83
CA LEU A 36 0.91 6.09 -1.60
C LEU A 36 -0.61 5.84 -1.47
N ILE A 37 -1.31 5.86 -2.59
CA ILE A 37 -2.75 5.68 -2.68
C ILE A 37 -3.05 4.40 -3.48
N MET A 38 -3.98 3.59 -2.98
CA MET A 38 -4.63 2.54 -3.76
C MET A 38 -5.89 3.13 -4.41
N LYS A 39 -6.03 2.94 -5.72
CA LYS A 39 -7.22 3.31 -6.47
C LYS A 39 -7.80 2.09 -7.16
N ASP A 40 -9.08 1.83 -6.92
CA ASP A 40 -9.87 0.89 -7.71
C ASP A 40 -10.58 1.65 -8.83
N PHE A 41 -10.28 1.30 -10.07
CA PHE A 41 -10.89 1.91 -11.25
C PHE A 41 -12.35 1.49 -11.45
N SER A 42 -12.85 0.50 -10.69
CA SER A 42 -14.28 0.20 -10.63
C SER A 42 -15.09 1.22 -9.81
N GLY A 43 -14.42 2.16 -9.13
CA GLY A 43 -15.05 3.16 -8.25
C GLY A 43 -15.32 2.67 -6.82
N ALA A 44 -15.01 1.40 -6.50
CA ALA A 44 -15.33 0.82 -5.21
C ALA A 44 -14.48 1.37 -4.04
N PHE A 45 -13.25 1.81 -4.31
CA PHE A 45 -12.35 2.29 -3.27
C PHE A 45 -11.27 3.24 -3.80
N ILE A 46 -10.98 4.28 -3.04
CA ILE A 46 -9.78 5.10 -3.19
C ILE A 46 -9.28 5.51 -1.82
N GLY A 47 -7.99 5.31 -1.53
CA GLY A 47 -7.47 5.67 -0.20
C GLY A 47 -6.03 5.25 0.08
N ASP A 48 -5.52 5.77 1.19
CA ASP A 48 -4.19 5.45 1.71
C ASP A 48 -4.22 4.20 2.60
N CYS A 49 -3.12 3.92 3.30
CA CYS A 49 -3.01 2.75 4.15
C CYS A 49 -4.04 2.74 5.29
N PHE A 50 -4.43 3.90 5.82
CA PHE A 50 -5.40 3.99 6.90
C PHE A 50 -6.80 3.70 6.37
N ALA A 51 -7.16 4.27 5.22
CA ALA A 51 -8.42 3.98 4.55
C ALA A 51 -8.56 2.48 4.22
N VAL A 52 -7.46 1.82 3.82
CA VAL A 52 -7.44 0.37 3.59
C VAL A 52 -7.72 -0.41 4.86
N VAL A 53 -7.13 -0.02 5.99
CA VAL A 53 -7.36 -0.67 7.30
C VAL A 53 -8.81 -0.45 7.73
N GLN A 54 -9.35 0.76 7.58
CA GLN A 54 -10.76 1.05 7.84
C GLN A 54 -11.68 0.14 7.03
N GLN A 55 -11.44 0.02 5.72
CA GLN A 55 -12.28 -0.81 4.85
C GLN A 55 -12.13 -2.30 5.15
N LYS A 56 -10.91 -2.76 5.47
CA LYS A 56 -10.62 -4.17 5.73
C LYS A 56 -11.23 -4.66 7.05
N PHE A 57 -11.15 -3.85 8.10
CA PHE A 57 -11.62 -4.21 9.44
C PHE A 57 -12.98 -3.58 9.80
N GLN A 58 -13.55 -2.77 8.91
CA GLN A 58 -14.82 -2.04 9.12
C GLN A 58 -14.79 -1.20 10.41
N VAL A 59 -13.71 -0.44 10.59
CA VAL A 59 -13.49 0.39 11.80
C VAL A 59 -13.42 1.88 11.47
N SER A 60 -13.65 2.71 12.48
CA SER A 60 -13.42 4.15 12.38
C SER A 60 -11.94 4.48 12.17
N TYR A 61 -11.66 5.66 11.63
CA TYR A 61 -10.29 6.14 11.39
C TYR A 61 -9.41 6.09 12.65
N TYR A 62 -9.98 6.49 13.80
CA TYR A 62 -9.27 6.44 15.07
C TYR A 62 -8.84 5.02 15.47
N LYS A 63 -9.74 4.04 15.33
CA LYS A 63 -9.40 2.63 15.58
C LYS A 63 -8.39 2.10 14.55
N ALA A 64 -8.49 2.50 13.28
CA ALA A 64 -7.52 2.13 12.25
C ALA A 64 -6.12 2.64 12.60
N LEU A 65 -5.98 3.88 13.07
CA LEU A 65 -4.71 4.42 13.55
C LEU A 65 -4.13 3.59 14.71
N GLN A 66 -4.97 3.18 15.67
CA GLN A 66 -4.52 2.35 16.79
C GLN A 66 -4.06 0.96 16.32
N ILE A 67 -4.78 0.34 15.38
CA ILE A 67 -4.38 -0.94 14.78
C ILE A 67 -3.03 -0.81 14.09
N VAL A 68 -2.85 0.22 13.25
CA VAL A 68 -1.57 0.45 12.56
C VAL A 68 -0.45 0.73 13.55
N ALA A 69 -0.67 1.57 14.55
CA ALA A 69 0.35 1.85 15.56
C ALA A 69 0.74 0.61 16.36
N ASN A 70 -0.21 -0.28 16.65
CA ASN A 70 0.02 -1.54 17.35
C ASN A 70 0.75 -2.57 16.47
N ASP A 71 0.32 -2.74 15.22
CA ASP A 71 0.90 -3.70 14.29
C ASP A 71 2.37 -3.38 13.97
N PHE A 72 2.74 -2.11 13.93
CA PHE A 72 4.10 -1.65 13.66
C PHE A 72 4.92 -1.40 14.95
N GLY A 73 4.38 -1.73 16.12
CA GLY A 73 5.09 -1.59 17.40
C GLY A 73 5.38 -0.15 17.85
N ILE A 74 4.71 0.85 17.25
CA ILE A 74 4.84 2.27 17.63
C ILE A 74 4.20 2.51 19.00
N ILE A 75 3.06 1.86 19.25
CA ILE A 75 2.35 1.89 20.53
C ILE A 75 1.99 0.44 20.87
N GLN A 76 2.21 0.02 22.11
CA GLN A 76 1.79 -1.30 22.56
C GLN A 76 0.45 -1.19 23.29
N ARG A 77 -0.59 -1.82 22.73
CA ARG A 77 -1.91 -1.88 23.37
C ARG A 77 -2.26 -3.34 23.65
N PRO A 78 -2.34 -3.77 24.92
CA PRO A 78 -2.58 -5.18 25.27
C PRO A 78 -3.94 -5.69 24.77
N ASN A 79 -4.89 -4.77 24.51
CA ASN A 79 -6.24 -5.12 24.08
C ASN A 79 -6.40 -5.29 22.55
N LEU A 80 -5.32 -5.11 21.77
CA LEU A 80 -5.35 -5.20 20.31
C LEU A 80 -4.46 -6.36 19.84
N THR A 81 -5.02 -7.23 19.01
CA THR A 81 -4.27 -8.30 18.36
C THR A 81 -3.37 -7.72 17.27
N VAL A 82 -2.12 -8.19 17.23
CA VAL A 82 -1.15 -7.81 16.19
C VAL A 82 -1.45 -8.59 14.91
N ASN A 83 -1.76 -7.86 13.83
CA ASN A 83 -1.98 -8.46 12.53
C ASN A 83 -0.63 -8.84 11.91
N LYS A 84 -0.42 -10.13 11.64
CA LYS A 84 0.79 -10.60 10.97
C LYS A 84 0.84 -10.10 9.51
N PRO A 85 2.03 -9.77 8.98
CA PRO A 85 2.17 -9.38 7.59
C PRO A 85 1.72 -10.50 6.66
N LYS A 86 1.01 -10.14 5.58
CA LYS A 86 0.58 -11.09 4.54
C LYS A 86 1.65 -11.39 3.49
N LEU A 87 2.78 -10.69 3.53
CA LEU A 87 3.91 -10.86 2.64
C LEU A 87 5.19 -10.81 3.45
N GLU A 88 6.13 -11.67 3.09
CA GLU A 88 7.51 -11.60 3.56
C GLU A 88 8.15 -10.31 3.01
N TYR A 89 8.59 -9.43 3.90
CA TYR A 89 9.36 -8.26 3.48
C TYR A 89 10.76 -8.73 3.12
N THR A 90 11.21 -8.39 1.90
CA THR A 90 12.57 -8.73 1.44
C THR A 90 13.67 -8.00 2.21
N GLY A 91 13.33 -7.00 3.04
CA GLY A 91 14.30 -6.23 3.84
C GLY A 91 15.28 -5.42 3.01
N SER A 92 15.10 -5.37 1.69
CA SER A 92 15.99 -4.68 0.77
C SER A 92 15.95 -3.19 1.04
N VAL A 93 16.99 -2.68 1.69
CA VAL A 93 17.25 -1.24 1.77
C VAL A 93 17.66 -0.82 0.36
N LEU A 94 16.80 -0.07 -0.32
CA LEU A 94 17.17 0.52 -1.60
C LEU A 94 18.23 1.59 -1.32
N GLU A 95 19.46 1.31 -1.72
CA GLU A 95 20.52 2.31 -1.65
C GLU A 95 20.15 3.55 -2.48
N LYS A 96 20.59 4.72 -2.03
CA LYS A 96 20.43 5.96 -2.82
C LYS A 96 21.17 5.76 -4.14
N THR A 97 20.41 5.62 -5.21
CA THR A 97 20.93 5.57 -6.57
C THR A 97 21.09 6.99 -7.10
N GLU A 98 22.20 7.26 -7.77
CA GLU A 98 22.44 8.53 -8.46
C GLU A 98 21.44 8.75 -9.60
N GLN A 99 21.32 9.99 -10.08
CA GLN A 99 20.44 10.33 -11.20
C GLN A 99 20.76 9.46 -12.42
N ALA A 100 19.72 8.90 -13.04
CA ALA A 100 19.85 8.13 -14.27
C ALA A 100 20.49 8.99 -15.38
N ARG A 101 21.62 8.53 -15.93
CA ARG A 101 22.27 9.16 -17.08
C ARG A 101 21.51 8.79 -18.35
N ILE A 102 20.60 9.66 -18.78
CA ILE A 102 19.94 9.53 -20.08
C ILE A 102 20.91 10.07 -21.14
N GLN A 103 21.41 9.19 -22.02
CA GLN A 103 22.18 9.56 -23.21
C GLN A 103 21.28 9.43 -24.43
N VAL A 104 21.25 10.45 -25.29
CA VAL A 104 20.52 10.42 -26.56
C VAL A 104 21.56 10.46 -27.67
N GLU A 105 21.52 9.47 -28.56
CA GLU A 105 22.28 9.45 -29.80
C GLU A 105 21.39 10.06 -30.90
N ILE A 106 21.79 11.21 -31.44
CA ILE A 106 21.13 11.81 -32.59
C ILE A 106 21.81 11.22 -33.83
N ARG A 107 21.03 10.60 -34.72
CA ARG A 107 21.49 10.21 -36.06
C ARG A 107 21.03 11.28 -37.04
N ASP A 108 21.97 11.82 -37.80
CA ASP A 108 21.72 12.73 -38.93
C ASP A 108 20.98 12.03 -40.08
#